data_AF-A0A9E2Z0D5-F1
#
_entry.id   AF-A0A9E2Z0D5-F1
#
_cell.length_a   1.000
_cell.length_b   1.000
_cell.length_c   1.000
_cell.angle_alpha   90.00
_cell.angle_beta   90.00
_cell.angle_gamma   90.00
#
_symmetry.space_group_name_H-M   'P 1'
#
loop_
_entity.id
_entity.type
_entity.pdbx_description
1 polymer ?
#
loop_
_entity_poly.entity_id
_entity_poly.type
_entity_poly.pdbx_seq_one_letter_code
_entity_poly.pdbx_strand_id
1 'polypeptide(L)' 'MNGLGGLNKSPNGVVIGLVQLQLPVVATKADLARQTERIVWMVGKARRNLSTMDLVVFP' A
#
# COMPACT_ATOMS: atom_id res chain seq x y z
N MET A 1 -15.17 10.73 10.45
CA MET A 1 -13.80 10.35 10.08
C MET A 1 -12.88 11.02 11.08
N ASN A 2 -12.24 10.22 11.94
CA ASN A 2 -11.48 10.74 13.08
C ASN A 2 -9.99 10.67 12.71
N GLY A 3 -9.28 11.78 12.83
CA GLY A 3 -7.90 11.93 12.35
C GLY A 3 -7.85 12.30 10.86
N LEU A 4 -7.09 13.34 10.53
CA LEU A 4 -6.95 13.96 9.21
C LEU A 4 -6.61 12.93 8.10
N GLY A 5 -7.57 12.15 7.60
CA GLY A 5 -7.35 11.12 6.59
C GLY A 5 -6.39 9.99 7.00
N GLY A 6 -6.32 9.64 8.29
CA GLY A 6 -5.41 8.61 8.80
C GLY A 6 -4.01 9.11 9.21
N LEU A 7 -3.75 10.42 9.10
CA LEU A 7 -2.52 11.03 9.62
C LEU A 7 -2.41 10.93 11.15
N ASN A 8 -3.55 10.90 11.85
CA ASN A 8 -3.60 10.69 13.29
C ASN A 8 -4.28 9.35 13.58
N LYS A 9 -3.50 8.38 14.09
CA LYS A 9 -4.04 7.09 14.55
C LYS A 9 -4.82 7.29 15.85
N SER A 10 -6.04 6.77 15.91
CA SER A 10 -6.79 6.69 17.17
C SER A 10 -6.49 5.37 17.89
N PRO A 11 -6.65 5.29 19.23
CA PRO A 11 -6.30 4.07 19.99
C PRO A 11 -6.98 2.80 19.50
N ASN A 12 -8.21 2.92 18.98
CA ASN A 12 -9.02 1.81 18.48
C ASN A 12 -9.24 1.90 16.95
N GLY A 13 -8.46 2.73 16.25
CA GLY A 13 -8.59 2.96 14.81
C GLY A 13 -7.59 2.17 13.99
N VAL A 14 -7.98 1.81 12.77
CA VAL A 14 -7.12 1.20 11.76
C VAL A 14 -6.73 2.27 10.75
N VAL A 15 -5.44 2.36 10.43
CA VAL A 15 -4.95 3.23 9.36
C VAL A 15 -4.84 2.41 8.07
N ILE A 16 -5.62 2.81 7.06
CA ILE A 16 -5.74 2.11 5.77
C ILE A 16 -5.20 3.01 4.65
N GLY A 17 -4.25 2.48 3.87
CA GLY A 17 -3.79 3.07 2.61
C GLY A 17 -4.47 2.41 1.41
N LEU A 18 -5.08 3.21 0.54
CA LEU A 18 -5.60 2.75 -0.75
C LEU A 18 -4.63 3.16 -1.85
N VAL A 19 -4.13 2.19 -2.62
CA VAL A 19 -3.15 2.46 -3.67
C VAL A 19 -3.86 2.54 -5.01
N GLN A 20 -3.74 3.67 -5.70
CA GLN A 20 -4.14 3.79 -7.10
C GLN A 20 -2.98 3.33 -7.98
N LEU A 21 -2.83 2.02 -8.13
CA LEU A 21 -1.82 1.42 -8.99
C LEU A 21 -2.31 1.38 -10.44
N GLN A 22 -1.48 1.85 -11.37
CA GLN A 22 -1.70 1.63 -12.80
C GLN A 22 -1.75 0.13 -13.11
N LEU A 23 -2.80 -0.32 -13.81
CA LEU A 23 -2.94 -1.72 -14.19
C LEU A 23 -1.75 -2.17 -15.07
N PRO A 24 -1.00 -3.21 -14.66
CA PRO A 24 0.16 -3.66 -15.41
C PRO A 24 -0.25 -4.51 -16.62
N VAL A 25 0.51 -4.39 -17.71
CA VAL A 25 0.46 -5.37 -18.80
C VAL A 25 1.39 -6.53 -18.41
N VAL A 26 0.83 -7.72 -18.25
CA VAL A 26 1.56 -8.94 -17.88
C VAL A 26 1.41 -9.95 -19.02
N ALA A 27 2.45 -10.12 -19.83
CA ALA A 27 2.47 -11.06 -20.95
C ALA A 27 3.30 -12.31 -20.63
N THR A 28 4.27 -12.19 -19.72
CA THR A 28 5.21 -13.25 -19.36
C THR A 28 5.30 -13.46 -17.85
N LYS A 29 5.85 -14.62 -17.44
CA LYS A 29 6.15 -14.88 -16.03
C LYS A 29 7.13 -13.86 -15.43
N ALA A 30 8.07 -13.36 -16.26
CA ALA A 30 9.01 -12.33 -15.84
C ALA A 30 8.32 -10.98 -15.58
N ASP A 31 7.27 -10.64 -16.34
CA ASP A 31 6.46 -9.46 -16.07
C ASP A 31 5.75 -9.59 -14.72
N LEU A 32 5.16 -10.75 -14.45
CA LEU A 32 4.50 -11.01 -13.17
C LEU A 32 5.48 -10.91 -11.99
N ALA A 33 6.68 -11.49 -12.12
CA ALA A 33 7.72 -11.40 -11.10
C ALA A 33 8.11 -9.94 -10.81
N ARG A 34 8.31 -9.14 -11.86
CA ARG A 34 8.61 -7.70 -11.74
C ARG A 34 7.47 -6.93 -11.06
N GLN A 35 6.21 -7.26 -11.34
CA GLN A 35 5.07 -6.61 -10.67
C GLN A 35 4.99 -6.99 -9.19
N THR A 36 5.25 -8.26 -8.84
CA THR A 36 5.33 -8.70 -7.45
C THR A 36 6.40 -7.94 -6.68
N GLU A 37 7.61 -7.83 -7.23
CA GLU A 37 8.71 -7.07 -6.62
C GLU A 37 8.33 -5.60 -6.40
N ARG A 38 7.67 -4.98 -7.39
CA ARG A 38 7.17 -3.61 -7.28
C ARG A 38 6.14 -3.46 -6.16
N ILE A 39 5.19 -4.38 -6.03
CA ILE A 39 4.19 -4.36 -4.94
C ILE A 39 4.86 -4.50 -3.58
N VAL A 40 5.76 -5.48 -3.41
CA VAL A 40 6.51 -5.68 -2.16
C VAL A 40 7.31 -4.43 -1.77
N TRP A 41 7.98 -3.81 -2.75
CA TRP A 41 8.69 -2.56 -2.52
C TRP A 41 7.75 -1.42 -2.09
N MET A 42 6.57 -1.29 -2.73
CA MET A 42 5.57 -0.29 -2.37
C MET A 42 5.03 -0.49 -0.95
N VAL A 43 4.77 -1.74 -0.53
CA VAL A 43 4.38 -2.06 0.86
C VAL A 43 5.44 -1.56 1.84
N GLY A 44 6.71 -1.90 1.60
CA GLY A 44 7.81 -1.45 2.45
C GLY A 44 7.96 0.07 2.49
N LYS A 45 7.82 0.73 1.33
CA LYS A 45 7.84 2.20 1.24
C LYS A 45 6.69 2.82 2.02
N ALA A 46 5.48 2.29 1.89
CA ALA A 46 4.29 2.80 2.54
C ALA A 46 4.43 2.74 4.08
N ARG A 47 4.91 1.62 4.62
CA ARG A 47 5.15 1.47 6.06
C ARG A 47 6.27 2.36 6.59
N ARG A 48 7.36 2.57 5.84
CA ARG A 48 8.45 3.49 6.24
C ARG A 48 8.01 4.94 6.28
N ASN A 49 7.12 5.36 5.37
CA ASN A 49 6.65 6.74 5.28
C ASN A 49 5.47 7.04 6.21
N LEU A 50 4.69 6.03 6.61
CA LEU A 50 3.61 6.14 7.58
C LEU A 50 3.70 4.95 8.56
N SER A 51 4.48 5.12 9.62
CA SER A 51 4.78 4.05 10.60
C SER A 51 3.54 3.52 11.33
N THR A 52 2.46 4.29 11.34
CA THR A 52 1.16 3.95 11.93
C THR A 52 0.27 3.11 11.02
N MET A 53 0.67 2.86 9.76
CA MET A 53 -0.13 2.12 8.79
C MET A 53 -0.30 0.64 9.19
N ASP A 54 -1.56 0.22 9.22
CA ASP A 54 -1.98 -1.14 9.59
C ASP A 54 -2.32 -1.99 8.35
N LEU A 55 -2.93 -1.38 7.33
CA LEU A 55 -3.37 -2.05 6.12
C LEU A 55 -3.05 -1.21 4.87
N VAL A 56 -2.61 -1.87 3.81
CA VAL A 56 -2.47 -1.29 2.47
C VAL A 56 -3.16 -2.19 1.46
N VAL A 57 -4.00 -1.60 0.61
CA VAL A 57 -4.82 -2.32 -0.36
C VAL A 57 -4.41 -1.90 -1.77
N PHE A 58 -4.18 -2.89 -2.63
CA PHE A 58 -3.87 -2.73 -4.05
C PHE A 58 -5.08 -3.19 -4.90
N PRO A 59 -5.29 -2.60 -6.09
CA PRO A 59 -6.34 -2.99 -7.02
C PRO A 59 -6.00 -4.26 -7.80
#